data_AF-A0A969RVG1-F1
#
_entry.id   AF-A0A969RVG1-F1
#
_cell.length_a   1.000
_cell.length_b   1.000
_cell.length_c   1.000
_cell.angle_alpha   90.00
_cell.angle_beta   90.00
_cell.angle_gamma   90.00
#
_symmetry.space_group_name_H-M   'P 1'
#
loop_
_entity.id
_entity.type
_entity.pdbx_description
1 polymer ?
#
loop_
_entity_poly.entity_id
_entity_poly.type
_entity_poly.pdbx_seq_one_letter_code
_entity_poly.pdbx_strand_id
1 'polypeptide(L)'
;MVKQIRLEPIGQTMAVEEHATLLSVLLHQDLEVLKECGGRGMCATCHVFVKDGMSSLSRMSRREQRTLEVITSCRANSRLACQTRVQGDGIVIELLPGMYVNSIQDIELLIGRRADQNLLHPVTGKILVEAGKLVTRSMLKQLKSVNFEVAHYFEHTHGV
;
A
#
# COMPACT_ATOMS: atom_id res chain seq x y z
N MET A 1 20.91 -13.26 -5.36
CA MET A 1 21.59 -12.54 -4.24
C MET A 1 20.55 -11.82 -3.38
N VAL A 2 20.90 -11.39 -2.17
CA VAL A 2 20.00 -10.53 -1.35
C VAL A 2 20.10 -9.09 -1.86
N LYS A 3 18.95 -8.44 -2.00
CA LYS A 3 18.77 -7.04 -2.44
C LYS A 3 18.05 -6.24 -1.36
N GLN A 4 18.06 -4.91 -1.45
CA GLN A 4 17.34 -4.05 -0.52
C GLN A 4 16.22 -3.22 -1.17
N ILE A 5 15.08 -3.15 -0.49
CA ILE A 5 13.94 -2.30 -0.85
C ILE A 5 13.54 -1.45 0.35
N ARG A 6 13.25 -0.17 0.10
CA ARG A 6 12.66 0.75 1.07
C ARG A 6 11.21 1.06 0.70
N LEU A 7 10.32 0.99 1.69
CA LEU A 7 8.91 1.36 1.56
C LEU A 7 8.66 2.75 2.15
N GLU A 8 7.95 3.59 1.41
CA GLU A 8 7.47 4.89 1.86
C GLU A 8 5.93 4.94 1.78
N PRO A 9 5.26 5.65 2.70
CA PRO A 9 5.80 6.50 3.76
C PRO A 9 6.25 5.77 5.04
N ILE A 10 6.14 4.45 5.10
CA ILE A 10 6.41 3.63 6.30
C ILE A 10 7.87 3.72 6.77
N GLY A 11 8.80 4.06 5.86
CA GLY A 11 10.22 4.21 6.19
C GLY A 11 10.94 2.88 6.46
N GLN A 12 10.29 1.76 6.15
CA GLN A 12 10.80 0.43 6.43
C GLN A 12 11.71 -0.03 5.29
N THR A 13 12.87 -0.61 5.63
CA THR A 13 13.79 -1.21 4.66
C THR A 13 13.87 -2.70 4.92
N MET A 14 13.87 -3.51 3.87
CA MET A 14 13.95 -4.96 3.98
C MET A 14 14.90 -5.58 2.95
N ALA A 15 15.44 -6.72 3.36
CA ALA A 15 16.18 -7.62 2.50
C ALA A 15 15.21 -8.47 1.68
N VAL A 16 15.44 -8.59 0.37
CA VAL A 16 14.60 -9.36 -0.55
C VAL A 16 15.46 -10.22 -1.45
N GLU A 17 14.90 -11.33 -1.91
CA GLU A 17 15.56 -12.15 -2.92
C GLU A 17 15.50 -11.49 -4.28
N GLU A 18 16.60 -11.60 -5.02
CA GLU A 18 16.63 -11.29 -6.44
C GLU A 18 15.56 -12.09 -7.19
N HIS A 19 14.88 -11.43 -8.14
CA HIS A 19 13.74 -11.94 -8.90
C HIS A 19 12.44 -12.16 -8.11
N ALA A 20 12.41 -11.89 -6.80
CA ALA A 20 11.16 -11.81 -6.05
C ALA A 20 10.22 -10.76 -6.67
N THR A 21 8.91 -11.01 -6.58
CA THR A 21 7.91 -10.03 -7.01
C THR A 21 7.75 -8.96 -5.95
N LEU A 22 7.47 -7.71 -6.34
CA LEU A 22 7.15 -6.69 -5.35
C LEU A 22 5.91 -7.09 -4.53
N LEU A 23 4.94 -7.81 -5.11
CA LEU A 23 3.80 -8.33 -4.35
C LEU A 23 4.23 -9.26 -3.20
N SER A 24 5.10 -10.24 -3.46
CA SER A 24 5.59 -11.13 -2.40
C SER A 24 6.37 -10.34 -1.34
N VAL A 25 7.13 -9.33 -1.75
CA VAL A 25 7.84 -8.43 -0.83
C VAL A 25 6.87 -7.70 0.10
N LEU A 26 5.79 -7.13 -0.44
CA LEU A 26 4.79 -6.42 0.36
C LEU A 26 4.05 -7.37 1.32
N LEU A 27 3.66 -8.56 0.84
CA LEU A 27 2.98 -9.55 1.68
C LEU A 27 3.88 -10.08 2.81
N HIS A 28 5.19 -10.17 2.59
CA HIS A 28 6.15 -10.55 3.65
C HIS A 28 6.31 -9.49 4.75
N GLN A 29 5.77 -8.29 4.57
CA GLN A 29 5.77 -7.23 5.58
C GLN A 29 4.40 -7.07 6.23
N ASP A 30 3.56 -8.11 6.15
CA ASP A 30 2.21 -8.13 6.72
C ASP A 30 1.30 -7.01 6.16
N LEU A 31 1.65 -6.44 4.99
CA LEU A 31 0.78 -5.51 4.28
C LEU A 31 -0.32 -6.28 3.58
N GLU A 32 -1.58 -5.97 3.90
CA GLU A 32 -2.72 -6.55 3.18
C GLU A 32 -2.86 -5.90 1.82
N VAL A 33 -2.27 -6.54 0.82
CA VAL A 33 -2.54 -6.26 -0.58
C VAL A 33 -3.80 -7.02 -1.00
N LEU A 34 -4.83 -6.32 -1.48
CA LEU A 34 -6.13 -6.91 -1.90
C LEU A 34 -5.98 -8.05 -2.90
N LYS A 35 -5.02 -7.95 -3.84
CA LYS A 35 -4.62 -9.01 -4.79
C LYS A 35 -5.75 -9.74 -5.52
N GLU A 36 -6.89 -9.08 -5.75
CA GLU A 36 -8.15 -9.58 -6.35
C GLU A 36 -7.97 -10.55 -7.53
N CYS A 37 -7.05 -10.25 -8.47
CA CYS A 37 -6.84 -11.12 -9.65
C CYS A 37 -5.86 -12.28 -9.42
N GLY A 38 -5.41 -12.53 -8.19
CA GLY A 38 -4.41 -13.55 -7.86
C GLY A 38 -3.05 -13.32 -8.52
N GLY A 39 -2.66 -12.05 -8.71
CA GLY A 39 -1.37 -11.71 -9.34
C GLY A 39 -1.33 -11.87 -10.87
N ARG A 40 -2.49 -11.92 -11.53
CA ARG A 40 -2.59 -12.01 -13.00
C ARG A 40 -2.47 -10.67 -13.72
N GLY A 41 -2.17 -9.57 -13.03
CA GLY A 41 -2.03 -8.23 -13.62
C GLY A 41 -3.29 -7.75 -14.36
N MET A 42 -4.48 -7.87 -13.76
CA MET A 42 -5.75 -7.43 -14.37
C MET A 42 -6.53 -6.39 -13.56
N CYS A 43 -6.33 -6.32 -12.25
CA CYS A 43 -7.21 -5.58 -11.34
C CYS A 43 -6.64 -4.25 -10.82
N ALA A 44 -5.34 -3.99 -11.05
CA ALA A 44 -4.62 -2.85 -10.48
C ALA A 44 -4.62 -2.72 -8.93
N THR A 45 -5.23 -3.63 -8.17
CA THR A 45 -5.28 -3.54 -6.68
C THR A 45 -3.95 -3.84 -5.96
N CYS A 46 -2.87 -4.03 -6.72
CA CYS A 46 -1.50 -4.12 -6.22
C CYS A 46 -0.61 -3.00 -6.79
N HIS A 47 -1.23 -1.92 -7.27
CA HIS A 47 -0.56 -0.79 -7.88
C HIS A 47 0.32 -0.06 -6.84
N VAL A 48 1.58 0.15 -7.19
CA VAL A 48 2.57 0.92 -6.42
C VAL A 48 3.17 2.02 -7.29
N PHE A 49 3.79 3.00 -6.65
CA PHE A 49 4.71 3.92 -7.31
C PHE A 49 6.16 3.54 -7.00
N VAL A 50 7.04 3.65 -8.00
CA VAL A 50 8.48 3.47 -7.83
C VAL A 50 9.11 4.85 -7.75
N LYS A 51 9.54 5.28 -6.56
CA LYS A 51 10.21 6.58 -6.39
C LYS A 51 11.64 6.57 -6.89
N ASP A 52 12.34 5.47 -6.67
CA ASP A 52 13.73 5.29 -7.10
C ASP A 52 14.00 3.82 -7.45
N GLY A 53 15.06 3.58 -8.24
CA GLY A 53 15.49 2.24 -8.63
C GLY A 53 14.64 1.59 -9.73
N MET A 54 13.96 2.37 -10.59
CA MET A 54 13.16 1.82 -11.70
C MET A 54 13.99 0.93 -12.64
N SER A 55 15.27 1.29 -12.86
CA SER A 55 16.22 0.49 -13.66
C SER A 55 16.62 -0.83 -12.99
N SER A 56 16.41 -0.95 -11.68
CA SER A 56 16.67 -2.15 -10.88
C SER A 56 15.48 -3.11 -10.84
N LEU A 57 14.44 -2.86 -11.66
CA LEU A 57 13.23 -3.66 -11.75
C LEU A 57 13.06 -4.24 -13.15
N SER A 58 12.38 -5.38 -13.24
CA SER A 58 12.03 -5.99 -14.53
C SER A 58 11.27 -5.02 -15.42
N ARG A 59 11.49 -5.14 -16.74
CA ARG A 59 10.75 -4.36 -17.73
C ARG A 59 9.24 -4.58 -17.58
N MET A 60 8.48 -3.52 -17.80
CA MET A 60 7.02 -3.58 -17.79
C MET A 60 6.52 -4.52 -18.89
N SER A 61 5.61 -5.41 -18.54
CA SER A 61 4.99 -6.31 -19.52
C SER A 61 3.86 -5.60 -20.28
N ARG A 62 3.52 -6.08 -21.49
CA ARG A 62 2.36 -5.57 -22.25
C ARG A 62 1.04 -5.69 -21.49
N ARG A 63 0.94 -6.70 -20.62
CA ARG A 63 -0.26 -6.93 -19.83
C ARG A 63 -0.37 -5.94 -18.68
N GLU A 64 0.73 -5.74 -17.96
CA GLU A 64 0.86 -4.71 -16.94
C GLU A 64 0.53 -3.32 -17.51
N GLN A 65 1.12 -2.98 -18.66
CA GLN A 65 0.89 -1.70 -19.34
C GLN A 65 -0.60 -1.47 -19.63
N ARG A 66 -1.29 -2.43 -20.25
CA ARG A 66 -2.71 -2.30 -20.58
C ARG A 66 -3.60 -2.08 -19.34
N THR A 67 -3.29 -2.74 -18.24
CA THR A 67 -4.03 -2.54 -16.99
C THR A 67 -3.73 -1.18 -16.35
N LEU A 68 -2.51 -0.67 -16.49
CA LEU A 68 -2.15 0.67 -16.01
C LEU A 68 -2.72 1.79 -16.89
N GLU A 69 -2.92 1.57 -18.18
CA GLU A 69 -3.50 2.55 -19.11
C GLU A 69 -4.98 2.87 -18.81
N VAL A 70 -5.70 1.94 -18.15
CA VAL A 70 -7.13 2.10 -17.86
C VAL A 70 -7.43 2.70 -16.48
N ILE A 71 -6.42 2.93 -15.63
CA ILE A 71 -6.60 3.53 -14.30
C ILE A 71 -6.26 5.02 -14.33
N THR A 72 -7.08 5.83 -13.66
CA THR A 72 -6.93 7.30 -13.64
C THR A 72 -5.75 7.78 -12.79
N SER A 73 -5.29 6.97 -11.83
CA SER A 73 -4.17 7.26 -10.94
C SER A 73 -2.80 6.90 -11.52
N CYS A 74 -2.74 6.47 -12.79
CA CYS A 74 -1.49 6.05 -13.42
C CYS A 74 -0.52 7.22 -13.61
N ARG A 75 0.76 6.97 -13.34
CA ARG A 75 1.88 7.90 -13.52
C ARG A 75 3.02 7.16 -14.22
N ALA A 76 4.01 7.89 -14.71
CA ALA A 76 5.18 7.32 -15.39
C ALA A 76 5.96 6.30 -14.53
N ASN A 77 5.86 6.43 -13.21
CA ASN A 77 6.49 5.53 -12.25
C ASN A 77 5.54 4.49 -11.63
N SER A 78 4.33 4.33 -12.18
CA SER A 78 3.40 3.30 -11.77
C SER A 78 3.88 1.92 -12.17
N ARG A 79 3.75 0.95 -11.25
CA ARG A 79 3.98 -0.47 -11.50
C ARG A 79 2.90 -1.32 -10.85
N LEU A 80 2.63 -2.49 -11.40
CA LEU A 80 1.84 -3.50 -10.70
C LEU A 80 2.80 -4.38 -9.89
N ALA A 81 2.67 -4.37 -8.57
CA ALA A 81 3.60 -5.09 -7.70
C ALA A 81 3.64 -6.60 -8.03
N CYS A 82 2.52 -7.17 -8.46
CA CYS A 82 2.44 -8.58 -8.85
C CYS A 82 3.17 -8.93 -10.15
N GLN A 83 3.43 -7.95 -11.03
CA GLN A 83 4.11 -8.16 -12.32
C GLN A 83 5.57 -7.70 -12.30
N THR A 84 5.98 -7.02 -11.22
CA THR A 84 7.28 -6.35 -11.13
C THR A 84 8.23 -7.20 -10.30
N ARG A 85 9.41 -7.50 -10.86
CA ARG A 85 10.44 -8.31 -10.20
C ARG A 85 11.68 -7.49 -9.89
N VAL A 86 12.32 -7.82 -8.77
CA VAL A 86 13.58 -7.21 -8.31
C VAL A 86 14.74 -7.74 -9.14
N GLN A 87 15.62 -6.86 -9.61
CA GLN A 87 16.82 -7.21 -10.38
C GLN A 87 18.09 -6.54 -9.83
N GLY A 88 17.96 -5.44 -9.09
CA GLY A 88 19.08 -4.70 -8.50
C GLY A 88 18.72 -4.07 -7.16
N ASP A 89 19.57 -3.14 -6.74
CA ASP A 89 19.47 -2.44 -5.46
C ASP A 89 18.98 -0.98 -5.65
N GLY A 90 18.79 -0.26 -4.54
CA GLY A 90 18.39 1.15 -4.56
C GLY A 90 16.92 1.39 -4.88
N ILE A 91 16.05 0.40 -4.62
CA ILE A 91 14.63 0.49 -4.95
C ILE A 91 13.87 1.15 -3.79
N VAL A 92 13.13 2.21 -4.12
CA VAL A 92 12.22 2.88 -3.19
C VAL A 92 10.80 2.78 -3.74
N ILE A 93 9.92 2.13 -2.99
CA ILE A 93 8.51 1.94 -3.35
C ILE A 93 7.65 2.86 -2.50
N GLU A 94 6.80 3.63 -3.16
CA GLU A 94 5.76 4.44 -2.53
C GLU A 94 4.43 3.70 -2.60
N LEU A 95 3.86 3.45 -1.41
CA LEU A 95 2.57 2.82 -1.21
C LEU A 95 1.47 3.86 -1.33
N LEU A 96 0.40 3.52 -2.05
CA LEU A 96 -0.76 4.40 -2.16
C LEU A 96 -1.61 4.31 -0.88
N PRO A 97 -2.01 5.47 -0.31
CA PRO A 97 -2.91 5.50 0.83
C PRO A 97 -4.21 4.73 0.55
N GLY A 98 -4.62 3.88 1.49
CA GLY A 98 -5.91 3.16 1.44
C GLY A 98 -5.95 1.92 0.55
N MET A 99 -4.87 1.55 -0.16
CA MET A 99 -4.80 0.29 -0.92
C MET A 99 -4.15 -0.88 -0.17
N TYR A 100 -3.47 -0.61 0.93
CA TYR A 100 -2.79 -1.60 1.75
C TYR A 100 -3.44 -1.58 3.12
N VAL A 101 -4.15 -2.64 3.50
CA VAL A 101 -5.12 -2.62 4.62
C VAL A 101 -4.62 -3.47 5.78
N ASN A 102 -3.46 -3.15 6.35
CA ASN A 102 -3.19 -3.63 7.70
C ASN A 102 -2.12 -2.76 8.34
N SER A 103 -2.25 -2.31 9.58
CA SER A 103 -3.38 -1.98 10.43
C SER A 103 -2.70 -1.17 11.54
N ILE A 104 -3.25 -0.02 11.93
CA ILE A 104 -2.67 0.87 12.95
C ILE A 104 -1.39 1.64 12.54
N GLN A 105 -0.40 1.08 11.83
CA GLN A 105 0.84 1.83 11.50
C GLN A 105 0.64 2.94 10.44
N ASP A 106 -0.20 2.74 9.41
CA ASP A 106 -0.43 3.77 8.38
C ASP A 106 -1.06 5.05 8.93
N ILE A 107 -1.90 4.87 9.94
CA ILE A 107 -2.51 5.94 10.69
C ILE A 107 -1.44 6.65 11.56
N GLU A 108 -0.56 5.93 12.24
CA GLU A 108 0.50 6.54 13.04
C GLU A 108 1.49 7.38 12.22
N LEU A 109 1.72 7.04 10.95
CA LEU A 109 2.56 7.83 10.03
C LEU A 109 1.92 9.19 9.66
N LEU A 110 0.62 9.34 9.85
CA LEU A 110 -0.05 10.62 9.71
C LEU A 110 0.27 11.53 10.92
N ILE A 111 0.66 10.99 12.08
CA ILE A 111 0.95 11.80 13.27
C ILE A 111 2.02 12.84 12.95
N GLY A 112 1.69 14.11 13.16
CA GLY A 112 2.59 15.23 12.87
C GLY A 112 2.47 15.80 11.46
N ARG A 113 1.73 15.15 10.55
CA ARG A 113 1.41 15.68 9.21
C ARG A 113 0.10 16.46 9.24
N ARG A 114 -0.08 17.36 8.27
CA ARG A 114 -1.38 18.00 8.01
C ARG A 114 -2.20 17.11 7.10
N ALA A 115 -3.47 16.93 7.42
CA ALA A 115 -4.37 16.14 6.58
C ALA A 115 -4.64 16.87 5.26
N ASP A 116 -4.43 16.23 4.11
CA ASP A 116 -4.72 16.86 2.81
C ASP A 116 -6.23 16.97 2.53
N GLN A 117 -7.03 16.12 3.19
CA GLN A 117 -8.49 16.07 3.11
C GLN A 117 -9.10 15.69 4.46
N ASN A 118 -10.42 15.81 4.60
CA ASN A 118 -11.11 15.40 5.83
C ASN A 118 -10.90 13.90 6.08
N LEU A 119 -10.33 13.57 7.23
CA LEU A 119 -10.17 12.20 7.70
C LEU A 119 -11.46 11.81 8.44
N LEU A 120 -12.15 10.78 7.94
CA LEU A 120 -13.43 10.33 8.48
C LEU A 120 -13.28 9.07 9.32
N HIS A 121 -14.11 8.95 10.34
CA HIS A 121 -14.26 7.71 11.09
C HIS A 121 -14.95 6.67 10.20
N PRO A 122 -14.37 5.47 9.99
CA PRO A 122 -14.83 4.52 8.99
C PRO A 122 -16.22 3.95 9.30
N VAL A 123 -16.59 3.84 10.58
CA VAL A 123 -17.93 3.37 11.00
C VAL A 123 -18.95 4.50 11.15
N THR A 124 -18.64 5.59 11.87
CA THR A 124 -19.63 6.63 12.16
C THR A 124 -19.70 7.74 11.11
N GLY A 125 -18.77 7.79 10.15
CA GLY A 125 -18.67 8.87 9.15
C GLY A 125 -18.31 10.25 9.72
N LYS A 126 -17.99 10.34 11.02
CA LYS A 126 -17.66 11.62 11.69
C LYS A 126 -16.28 12.10 11.24
N ILE A 127 -16.11 13.42 11.08
CA ILE A 127 -14.81 14.02 10.81
C ILE A 127 -13.93 13.87 12.06
N LEU A 128 -12.81 13.18 11.91
CA LEU A 128 -11.79 13.00 12.95
C LEU A 128 -10.68 14.04 12.85
N VAL A 129 -10.31 14.39 11.62
CA VAL A 129 -9.33 15.45 11.34
C VAL A 129 -9.82 16.24 10.14
N GLU A 130 -9.99 17.55 10.29
CA GLU A 130 -10.33 18.41 9.16
C GLU A 130 -9.12 18.56 8.23
N ALA A 131 -9.39 18.79 6.95
CA ALA A 131 -8.36 19.16 5.98
C ALA A 131 -7.51 20.34 6.51
N GLY A 132 -6.20 20.25 6.33
CA GLY A 132 -5.20 21.20 6.79
C GLY A 132 -4.85 21.12 8.28
N LYS A 133 -5.55 20.33 9.11
CA LYS A 133 -5.25 20.18 10.54
C LYS A 133 -4.18 19.12 10.77
N LEU A 134 -3.40 19.33 11.85
CA LEU A 134 -2.33 18.42 12.24
C LEU A 134 -2.93 17.16 12.85
N VAL A 135 -2.57 16.00 12.31
CA VAL A 135 -3.06 14.72 12.78
C VAL A 135 -2.32 14.36 14.06
N THR A 136 -3.07 14.10 15.14
CA THR A 136 -2.49 13.80 16.46
C THR A 136 -2.73 12.35 16.86
N ARG A 137 -1.85 11.81 17.71
CA ARG A 137 -1.96 10.44 18.23
C ARG A 137 -3.30 10.19 18.97
N SER A 138 -3.87 11.21 19.59
CA SER A 138 -5.18 11.13 20.27
C SER A 138 -6.34 10.92 19.30
N MET A 139 -6.34 11.66 18.17
CA MET A 139 -7.38 11.56 17.13
C MET A 139 -7.39 10.18 16.48
N LEU A 140 -6.21 9.60 16.33
CA LEU A 140 -6.03 8.29 15.72
C LEU A 140 -6.32 7.12 16.65
N LYS A 141 -6.24 7.34 17.97
CA LYS A 141 -6.67 6.34 18.97
C LYS A 141 -8.16 5.99 18.82
N GLN A 142 -8.97 6.92 18.31
CA GLN A 142 -10.39 6.70 18.00
C GLN A 142 -10.60 5.79 16.79
N LEU A 143 -9.62 5.64 15.91
CA LEU A 143 -9.66 4.69 14.78
C LEU A 143 -9.25 3.27 15.22
N LYS A 144 -8.33 3.15 16.18
CA LYS A 144 -7.85 1.86 16.68
C LYS A 144 -8.96 1.02 17.35
N SER A 145 -9.92 1.66 18.02
CA SER A 145 -11.05 0.95 18.65
C SER A 145 -11.98 0.30 17.63
N VAL A 146 -11.98 0.78 16.39
CA VAL A 146 -12.92 0.37 15.35
C VAL A 146 -12.39 -0.80 14.53
N ASN A 147 -11.07 -0.84 14.29
CA ASN A 147 -10.45 -1.97 13.59
C ASN A 147 -10.66 -3.30 14.32
N PHE A 148 -10.76 -3.29 15.65
CA PHE A 148 -11.04 -4.50 16.43
C PHE A 148 -12.47 -5.03 16.20
N GLU A 149 -13.46 -4.13 16.08
CA GLU A 149 -14.84 -4.52 15.80
C GLU A 149 -15.07 -4.92 14.34
N VAL A 150 -14.39 -4.26 13.40
CA VAL A 150 -14.51 -4.56 11.95
C VAL A 150 -13.82 -5.88 11.60
N ALA A 151 -12.63 -6.16 12.15
CA ALA A 151 -11.98 -7.47 11.98
C ALA A 151 -12.87 -8.60 12.52
N HIS A 152 -13.47 -8.40 13.70
CA HIS A 152 -14.41 -9.34 14.27
C HIS A 152 -15.68 -9.51 13.41
N TYR A 153 -16.15 -8.47 12.72
CA TYR A 153 -17.31 -8.56 11.83
C TYR A 153 -17.02 -9.35 10.53
N PHE A 154 -15.82 -9.20 9.96
CA PHE A 154 -15.41 -9.93 8.75
C PHE A 154 -15.08 -11.40 9.02
N GLU A 155 -14.56 -11.74 10.20
CA GLU A 155 -14.35 -13.15 10.60
C GLU A 155 -15.67 -13.93 10.72
N HIS A 156 -16.79 -13.27 11.00
CA HIS A 156 -18.09 -13.92 11.21
C HIS A 156 -19.02 -13.92 9.98
N THR A 157 -18.62 -13.31 8.85
CA THR A 157 -19.48 -13.18 7.67
C THR A 157 -19.04 -14.00 6.45
N HIS A 158 -17.90 -14.71 6.51
CA HIS A 158 -17.50 -15.70 5.50
C HIS A 158 -17.56 -17.12 6.05
N GLY A 159 -18.79 -17.57 6.30
CA GLY A 159 -19.13 -18.94 6.60
C GLY A 159 -20.44 -19.33 5.93
N VAL A 160 -20.47 -19.36 4.59
CA VAL A 160 -21.40 -20.16 3.76
C VAL A 160 -20.68 -20.55 2.47
#